data_AF-A0A855K9U0-F1
#
_entry.id   AF-A0A855K9U0-F1
#
_cell.length_a   1.000
_cell.length_b   1.000
_cell.length_c   1.000
_cell.angle_alpha   90.00
_cell.angle_beta   90.00
_cell.angle_gamma   90.00
#
_symmetry.space_group_name_H-M   'P 1'
#
loop_
_entity.id
_entity.type
_entity.pdbx_description
1 polymer ?
#
loop_
_entity_poly.entity_id
_entity_poly.type
_entity_poly.pdbx_seq_one_letter_code
_entity_poly.pdbx_strand_id
1 'polypeptide(L)'
;EGLVHVSEISWTKKNVHPGKIVSTSQEVDVVVIEVDPDKRRISLGLKQAISNPWEAFAEAHPIGSTVEGEVKNATEFGLFIGLDNDVDGMVHM
;
A
#
# COMPACT_ATOMS: atom_id res chain seq x y z
N GLU A 1 -5.77 -18.83 16.31
CA GLU A 1 -5.83 -17.35 16.44
C GLU A 1 -5.41 -16.73 15.11
N GLY A 2 -6.01 -15.60 14.73
CA GLY A 2 -5.65 -14.86 13.51
C GLY A 2 -4.61 -13.80 13.82
N LEU A 3 -3.57 -13.69 12.99
CA LEU A 3 -2.49 -12.72 13.20
C LEU A 3 -2.32 -11.87 11.93
N VAL A 4 -2.20 -10.55 12.10
CA VAL A 4 -1.85 -9.62 11.03
C VAL A 4 -0.36 -9.33 11.12
N HIS A 5 0.37 -9.58 10.03
CA HIS A 5 1.80 -9.24 9.99
C HIS A 5 1.97 -7.73 9.80
N VAL A 6 3.01 -7.13 10.38
CA VAL A 6 3.25 -5.66 10.28
C VAL A 6 3.38 -5.17 8.84
N SER A 7 3.90 -6.03 7.95
CA SER A 7 3.97 -5.74 6.52
C SER A 7 2.60 -5.63 5.87
N GLU A 8 1.54 -6.20 6.45
CA GLU A 8 0.20 -6.24 5.87
C GLU A 8 -0.69 -5.07 6.33
N ILE A 9 -0.12 -4.09 7.04
CA ILE A 9 -0.87 -2.97 7.63
C ILE A 9 -1.03 -1.79 6.65
N SER A 10 -0.04 -1.48 5.81
CA SER A 10 -0.10 -0.32 4.90
C SER A 10 0.68 -0.52 3.60
N TRP A 11 0.08 -0.14 2.47
CA TRP A 11 0.68 -0.18 1.14
C TRP A 11 1.86 0.78 0.98
N THR A 12 1.73 1.99 1.51
CA THR A 12 2.65 3.11 1.25
C THR A 12 3.59 3.41 2.42
N LYS A 13 3.21 3.03 3.65
CA LYS A 13 3.99 3.37 4.85
C LYS A 13 4.57 2.13 5.54
N LYS A 14 5.83 1.81 5.22
CA LYS A 14 6.58 0.69 5.82
C LYS A 14 6.90 0.85 7.32
N ASN A 15 6.98 2.08 7.84
CA ASN A 15 7.51 2.38 9.19
C ASN A 15 6.51 3.09 10.10
N VAL A 16 5.23 2.72 10.07
CA VAL A 16 4.24 3.30 10.98
C VAL A 16 3.95 2.33 12.11
N HIS A 17 3.99 2.82 13.34
CA HIS A 17 3.63 2.06 14.53
C HIS A 17 2.18 1.53 14.37
N PRO A 18 1.92 0.22 14.58
CA PRO A 18 0.58 -0.36 14.42
C PRO A 18 -0.49 0.38 15.21
N GLY A 19 -0.17 0.82 16.44
CA GLY A 19 -1.08 1.57 17.30
C GLY A 19 -1.43 2.99 16.83
N LYS A 20 -0.79 3.51 15.77
CA LYS A 20 -1.21 4.75 15.09
C LYS A 20 -2.17 4.50 13.93
N ILE A 21 -2.26 3.26 13.43
CA ILE A 21 -3.10 2.89 12.28
C ILE A 21 -4.39 2.23 12.76
N VAL A 22 -4.30 1.38 13.79
CA VAL A 22 -5.42 0.65 14.36
C VAL A 22 -5.41 0.79 15.88
N SER A 23 -6.56 1.15 16.45
CA SER A 23 -6.76 1.13 17.90
C SER A 23 -7.26 -0.24 18.36
N THR A 24 -6.94 -0.65 19.59
CA THR A 24 -7.34 -1.95 20.16
C THR A 24 -8.86 -2.19 20.21
N SER A 25 -9.67 -1.13 20.06
CA SER A 25 -11.14 -1.18 20.07
C SER A 25 -11.76 -0.81 18.72
N GLN A 26 -10.96 -0.72 17.66
CA GLN A 26 -11.43 -0.35 16.33
C GLN A 26 -11.78 -1.60 15.54
N GLU A 27 -13.00 -1.66 15.01
CA GLU A 27 -13.36 -2.65 14.01
C GLU A 27 -12.72 -2.27 12.68
N VAL A 28 -12.05 -3.24 12.07
CA VAL A 28 -11.33 -3.06 10.81
C VAL A 28 -11.63 -4.23 9.89
N ASP A 29 -11.87 -3.94 8.62
CA ASP A 29 -12.03 -4.95 7.60
C ASP A 29 -10.67 -5.57 7.26
N VAL A 30 -10.60 -6.89 7.27
CA VAL A 30 -9.39 -7.66 6.98
C VAL A 30 -9.70 -8.79 6.02
N VAL A 31 -8.75 -9.10 5.15
CA VAL A 31 -8.85 -10.20 4.19
C VAL A 31 -8.00 -11.37 4.69
N VAL A 32 -8.51 -12.59 4.52
CA VAL A 32 -7.73 -13.80 4.79
C VAL A 32 -6.70 -13.98 3.68
N ILE A 33 -5.42 -13.92 4.04
CA ILE A 33 -4.31 -14.06 3.10
C ILE A 33 -3.90 -15.52 2.98
N GLU A 34 -3.79 -16.20 4.12
CA GLU A 34 -3.31 -17.58 4.18
C GLU A 34 -3.93 -18.32 5.36
N VAL A 35 -4.25 -19.60 5.16
CA VAL A 35 -4.72 -20.51 6.20
C VAL A 35 -3.76 -21.68 6.27
N ASP A 36 -3.08 -21.83 7.41
CA ASP A 36 -2.19 -22.96 7.70
C ASP A 36 -2.90 -23.88 8.74
N PRO A 37 -3.56 -24.96 8.28
CA PRO A 37 -4.30 -25.85 9.16
C PRO A 37 -3.39 -26.70 10.06
N ASP A 38 -2.16 -27.01 9.61
CA ASP A 38 -1.19 -27.81 10.37
C ASP A 38 -0.68 -27.01 11.58
N LYS A 39 -0.43 -25.71 11.41
CA LYS A 39 -0.03 -24.81 12.49
C LYS A 39 -1.20 -24.13 13.19
N ARG A 40 -2.45 -24.41 12.79
CA ARG A 40 -3.70 -23.76 13.28
C ARG A 40 -3.62 -22.23 13.28
N ARG A 41 -3.02 -21.66 12.23
CA ARG A 41 -2.78 -20.22 12.10
C ARG A 41 -3.49 -19.66 10.88
N ILE A 42 -4.08 -18.48 11.04
CA ILE A 42 -4.71 -17.73 9.95
C ILE A 42 -3.96 -16.41 9.83
N SER A 43 -3.40 -16.14 8.66
CA SER A 43 -2.75 -14.87 8.33
C SER A 43 -3.79 -13.93 7.75
N LEU A 44 -3.92 -12.76 8.37
CA LEU A 44 -4.88 -11.73 8.00
C LEU A 44 -4.13 -10.51 7.42
N GLY A 45 -4.72 -9.83 6.45
CA GLY A 45 -4.14 -8.64 5.82
C GLY A 45 -5.12 -7.48 5.81
N LEU A 46 -4.64 -6.30 6.23
CA LEU A 46 -5.39 -5.04 6.21
C LEU A 46 -5.26 -4.33 4.86
N LYS A 47 -4.08 -4.43 4.24
CA LYS A 47 -3.78 -3.88 2.92
C LYS A 47 -4.85 -4.21 1.88
N GLN A 48 -5.25 -5.46 1.81
CA GLN A 48 -6.13 -5.99 0.77
C GLN A 48 -7.59 -5.55 0.95
N ALA A 49 -7.93 -5.02 2.13
CA ALA A 49 -9.20 -4.34 2.38
C ALA A 49 -9.16 -2.85 2.00
N ILE A 50 -7.96 -2.29 1.79
CA ILE A 50 -7.75 -0.90 1.37
C ILE A 50 -7.54 -0.90 -0.14
N SER A 51 -8.31 -0.08 -0.86
CA SER A 51 -8.20 0.07 -2.30
C SER A 51 -6.74 0.30 -2.72
N ASN A 52 -6.27 -0.50 -3.68
CA ASN A 52 -4.92 -0.41 -4.19
C ASN A 52 -4.71 0.99 -4.80
N PRO A 53 -3.83 1.84 -4.23
CA PRO A 53 -3.68 3.22 -4.69
C PRO A 53 -3.14 3.29 -6.12
N TRP A 54 -2.38 2.28 -6.58
CA TRP A 54 -1.92 2.18 -7.96
C TRP A 54 -3.06 1.83 -8.93
N GLU A 55 -4.00 0.96 -8.52
CA GLU A 55 -5.18 0.66 -9.34
C GLU A 55 -6.11 1.86 -9.44
N ALA A 56 -6.40 2.51 -8.30
CA ALA A 56 -7.19 3.73 -8.28
C ALA A 56 -6.53 4.84 -9.11
N PHE A 57 -5.20 4.96 -9.04
CA PHE A 57 -4.45 5.89 -9.86
C PHE A 57 -4.52 5.55 -11.36
N ALA A 58 -4.35 4.28 -11.73
CA ALA A 58 -4.45 3.84 -13.12
C ALA A 58 -5.86 3.99 -13.71
N GLU A 59 -6.89 3.84 -12.89
CA GLU A 59 -8.28 4.06 -13.28
C GLU A 59 -8.57 5.56 -13.48
N ALA A 60 -8.05 6.42 -12.59
CA ALA A 60 -8.18 7.88 -12.70
C ALA A 60 -7.31 8.47 -13.84
N HIS A 61 -6.17 7.85 -14.12
CA HIS A 61 -5.16 8.31 -15.08
C HIS A 61 -4.86 7.22 -16.12
N PRO A 62 -5.71 7.07 -17.14
CA PRO A 62 -5.49 6.10 -18.21
C PRO A 62 -4.24 6.43 -19.03
N ILE A 63 -3.73 5.43 -19.76
CA ILE A 63 -2.54 5.57 -20.60
C ILE A 63 -2.71 6.74 -21.58
N GLY A 64 -1.72 7.64 -21.59
CA GLY A 64 -1.75 8.86 -22.40
C GLY A 64 -2.31 10.09 -21.68
N SER A 65 -2.84 9.94 -20.46
CA SER A 65 -3.13 11.07 -19.59
C SER A 65 -1.85 11.81 -19.20
N THR A 66 -1.98 13.13 -19.00
CA THR A 66 -0.92 13.96 -18.44
C THR A 66 -1.14 14.04 -16.93
N VAL A 67 -0.08 13.77 -16.17
CA VAL A 67 -0.07 13.83 -14.71
C VAL A 67 0.94 14.88 -14.26
N GLU A 68 0.57 15.67 -13.26
CA GLU A 68 1.47 16.61 -12.60
C GLU A 68 1.88 16.04 -11.25
N GLY A 69 3.13 16.22 -10.86
CA GLY A 69 3.64 15.70 -9.60
C GLY A 69 4.95 16.37 -9.20
N GLU A 70 5.26 16.30 -7.91
CA GLU A 70 6.48 16.88 -7.35
C GLU A 70 7.66 15.94 -7.58
N VAL A 71 8.78 16.44 -8.11
CA VAL A 71 10.00 15.63 -8.24
C VAL A 71 10.57 15.38 -6.85
N LYS A 72 10.45 14.15 -6.36
CA LYS A 72 10.97 13.74 -5.05
C LYS A 72 12.45 13.41 -5.10
N ASN A 73 12.93 12.83 -6.21
CA ASN A 73 14.32 12.44 -6.33
C ASN A 73 14.77 12.40 -7.80
N ALA A 74 16.04 12.70 -8.06
CA ALA A 74 16.66 12.60 -9.37
C ALA A 74 17.88 11.70 -9.28
N THR A 75 17.94 10.66 -10.11
CA THR A 75 19.06 9.73 -10.21
C THR A 75 19.61 9.72 -11.63
N GLU A 76 20.78 9.11 -11.84
CA GLU A 76 21.39 9.00 -13.17
C GLU A 76 20.54 8.20 -14.18
N PHE A 77 19.62 7.35 -13.70
CA PHE A 77 18.76 6.52 -14.55
C PHE A 77 17.32 7.03 -14.65
N GLY A 78 16.96 8.11 -13.95
CA GLY A 78 15.61 8.65 -14.03
C GLY A 78 15.20 9.59 -12.91
N LEU A 79 13.99 10.13 -13.05
CA LEU A 79 13.35 11.04 -12.12
C LEU A 79 12.21 10.31 -11.40
N PHE A 80 12.19 10.40 -10.09
CA PHE A 80 11.08 9.93 -9.26
C PHE A 80 10.14 11.10 -8.96
N ILE A 81 8.90 10.97 -9.41
CA ILE A 81 7.84 11.96 -9.27
C ILE A 81 6.82 11.43 -8.25
N GLY A 82 6.58 12.18 -7.19
CA GLY A 82 5.49 11.94 -6.26
C GLY A 82 4.17 12.35 -6.89
N LEU A 83 3.23 11.42 -6.93
CA LEU A 83 1.89 11.56 -7.49
C LEU A 83 0.85 11.47 -6.37
N ASP A 84 -0.42 11.71 -6.72
CA ASP A 84 -1.53 11.61 -5.77
C ASP A 84 -1.63 10.23 -5.11
N ASN A 85 -2.26 10.20 -3.93
CA ASN A 85 -2.46 8.98 -3.11
C ASN A 85 -1.17 8.29 -2.64
N ASP A 86 -0.09 9.05 -2.37
CA ASP A 86 1.20 8.53 -1.93
C ASP A 86 1.83 7.53 -2.94
N VAL A 87 1.52 7.68 -4.24
CA VAL A 87 2.11 6.89 -5.33
C VAL A 87 3.36 7.59 -5.85
N ASP A 88 4.39 6.82 -6.21
CA ASP A 88 5.58 7.35 -6.87
C ASP A 88 5.65 6.82 -8.32
N GLY A 89 5.82 7.73 -9.27
CA GLY A 89 6.11 7.46 -10.67
C GLY A 89 7.60 7.59 -10.98
N MET A 90 8.10 6.81 -11.94
CA MET A 90 9.49 6.89 -12.40
C MET A 90 9.52 7.23 -13.88
N VAL A 91 10.25 8.28 -14.25
CA VAL A 91 10.53 8.66 -15.63
C VAL A 91 11.99 8.33 -15.94
N HIS A 92 12.22 7.44 -16.89
CA HIS A 92 13.58 7.13 -17.36
C HIS A 92 14.08 8.26 -18.27
N MET A 93 15.37 8.61 -18.15
CA MET A 93 16.04 9.63 -18.99
C MET A 93 16.86 9.04 -20.14
#